data_AF-Q2RJ85-F1
#
_entry.id   AF-Q2RJ85-F1
#
_cell.length_a   1.000
_cell.length_b   1.000
_cell.length_c   1.000
_cell.angle_alpha   90.00
_cell.angle_beta   90.00
_cell.angle_gamma   90.00
#
_symmetry.space_group_name_H-M   'P 1'
#
loop_
_entity.id
_entity.type
_entity.pdbx_description
1 polymer ?
#
loop_
_entity_poly.entity_id
_entity_poly.type
_entity_poly.pdbx_seq_one_letter_code
_entity_poly.pdbx_strand_id
1 'polypeptide(L)'
;MRSQRLENEVLQRVDELVQCAISISLKDESAREEQLNRGITLVKEMGDLLLEVLEGREEHLQALLEQLIAQRLPDRRVLQSFGNFPRDIQQMISNGIASYLASRQEKKGQGNTAAEAGNDGVVPVESTPAGTDLTARDEPVCEEIESGQEEPGRKADPEAIPVAVQERVGQEATGVSTPGAAATLPETTPVPPQPPEPAGKEGNEDPTSGIATAPGSEEDIQETRVVTAAATEALYLALLQAYPGEEIVRDYETRGGKITFYLPGRQLGFELDTWHHDWRHDFYCRQEGISIRRVAGDELANPAYLARRLRREAIWRQSS
;
A
#
# COMPACT_ATOMS: atom_id res chain seq x y z
N MET A 1 5.91 -24.76 -26.26
CA MET A 1 4.50 -24.60 -25.81
C MET A 1 4.25 -25.00 -24.36
N ARG A 2 4.84 -26.08 -23.81
CA ARG A 2 4.68 -26.42 -22.36
C ARG A 2 5.25 -25.35 -21.43
N SER A 3 6.46 -24.86 -21.70
CA SER A 3 7.12 -23.84 -20.87
C SER A 3 6.32 -22.54 -20.73
N GLN A 4 5.70 -22.03 -21.81
CA GLN A 4 4.83 -20.85 -21.73
C GLN A 4 3.57 -21.07 -20.87
N ARG A 5 3.02 -22.29 -20.83
CA ARG A 5 1.86 -22.58 -19.97
C ARG A 5 2.25 -22.59 -18.50
N LEU A 6 3.39 -23.24 -18.18
CA LEU A 6 3.94 -23.26 -16.83
C LEU A 6 4.29 -21.85 -16.34
N GLU A 7 4.93 -21.04 -17.19
CA GLU A 7 5.27 -19.66 -16.87
C GLU A 7 4.02 -18.83 -16.56
N ASN A 8 2.99 -18.89 -17.41
CA ASN A 8 1.74 -18.18 -17.17
C ASN A 8 1.04 -18.66 -15.88
N GLU A 9 1.07 -19.96 -15.61
CA GLU A 9 0.50 -20.53 -14.39
C GLU A 9 1.25 -20.06 -13.14
N VAL A 10 2.59 -20.09 -13.16
CA VAL A 10 3.42 -19.54 -12.07
C VAL A 10 3.11 -18.06 -11.84
N LEU A 11 3.05 -17.26 -12.90
CA LEU A 11 2.77 -15.83 -12.79
C LEU A 11 1.38 -15.55 -12.21
N GLN A 12 0.36 -16.31 -12.62
CA GLN A 12 -0.99 -16.21 -12.05
C GLN A 12 -0.98 -16.55 -10.55
N ARG A 13 -0.28 -17.61 -10.15
CA ARG A 13 -0.19 -18.01 -8.74
C ARG A 13 0.57 -16.99 -7.89
N VAL A 14 1.58 -16.32 -8.46
CA VAL A 14 2.28 -15.21 -7.81
C VAL A 14 1.33 -14.02 -7.62
N ASP A 15 0.52 -13.67 -8.62
CA ASP A 15 -0.49 -12.61 -8.49
C ASP A 15 -1.52 -12.95 -7.39
N GLU A 16 -1.99 -14.21 -7.33
CA GLU A 16 -2.89 -14.70 -6.27
C GLU A 16 -2.24 -14.63 -4.88
N LEU A 17 -0.95 -14.96 -4.76
CA LEU A 17 -0.20 -14.86 -3.52
C LEU A 17 -0.09 -13.41 -3.04
N VAL A 18 0.21 -12.47 -3.94
CA VAL A 18 0.25 -11.04 -3.62
C VAL A 18 -1.12 -10.56 -3.14
N GLN A 19 -2.21 -10.99 -3.80
CA GLN A 19 -3.57 -10.66 -3.39
C GLN A 19 -3.92 -11.21 -2.00
N CYS A 20 -3.47 -12.43 -1.66
CA CYS A 20 -3.60 -12.99 -0.30
C CYS A 20 -2.88 -12.12 0.73
N ALA A 21 -1.64 -11.70 0.45
CA ALA A 21 -0.87 -10.84 1.36
C ALA A 21 -1.52 -9.45 1.54
N ILE A 22 -2.07 -8.84 0.48
CA ILE A 22 -2.83 -7.58 0.60
C ILE A 22 -4.10 -7.82 1.44
N SER A 23 -4.80 -8.92 1.22
CA SER A 23 -6.03 -9.26 1.96
C SER A 23 -5.79 -9.46 3.45
N ILE A 24 -4.61 -9.94 3.86
CA ILE A 24 -4.23 -10.03 5.28
C ILE A 24 -4.20 -8.66 5.93
N SER A 25 -3.63 -7.66 5.25
CA SER A 25 -3.48 -6.32 5.80
C SER A 25 -4.81 -5.57 5.98
N LEU A 26 -5.90 -6.06 5.37
CA LEU A 26 -7.21 -5.41 5.34
C LEU A 26 -8.28 -6.10 6.19
N LYS A 27 -8.00 -7.28 6.76
CA LYS A 27 -8.99 -8.12 7.44
C LYS A 27 -8.66 -8.33 8.92
N ASP A 28 -9.66 -8.75 9.68
CA ASP A 28 -9.55 -9.10 11.11
C ASP A 28 -8.63 -10.31 11.34
N GLU A 29 -8.14 -10.45 12.59
CA GLU A 29 -7.12 -11.44 12.97
C GLU A 29 -7.51 -12.90 12.64
N SER A 30 -8.80 -13.26 12.72
CA SER A 30 -9.26 -14.60 12.37
C SER A 30 -9.17 -14.89 10.86
N ALA A 31 -9.57 -13.93 10.02
CA ALA A 31 -9.48 -14.05 8.58
C ALA A 31 -8.04 -13.92 8.07
N ARG A 32 -7.17 -13.27 8.86
CA ARG A 32 -5.73 -13.17 8.59
C ARG A 32 -5.06 -14.53 8.62
N GLU A 33 -5.34 -15.36 9.62
CA GLU A 33 -4.74 -16.71 9.72
C GLU A 33 -5.16 -17.61 8.55
N GLU A 34 -6.43 -17.56 8.14
CA GLU A 34 -6.93 -18.29 6.97
C GLU A 34 -6.22 -17.87 5.68
N GLN A 35 -6.03 -16.57 5.46
CA GLN A 35 -5.32 -16.09 4.28
C GLN A 35 -3.83 -16.40 4.32
N LEU A 36 -3.22 -16.39 5.51
CA LEU A 36 -1.84 -16.80 5.69
C LEU A 36 -1.65 -18.26 5.28
N ASN A 37 -2.51 -19.15 5.79
CA ASN A 37 -2.49 -20.57 5.46
C ASN A 37 -2.77 -20.83 3.97
N ARG A 38 -3.68 -20.06 3.36
CA ARG A 38 -3.91 -20.10 1.91
C ARG A 38 -2.65 -19.69 1.13
N GLY A 39 -1.98 -18.61 1.53
CA GLY A 39 -0.73 -18.17 0.90
C GLY A 39 0.39 -19.21 1.01
N ILE A 40 0.55 -19.83 2.19
CA ILE A 40 1.50 -20.94 2.41
C ILE A 40 1.19 -22.12 1.47
N THR A 41 -0.09 -22.46 1.31
CA THR A 41 -0.52 -23.53 0.40
C THR A 41 -0.21 -23.19 -1.07
N LEU A 42 -0.44 -21.96 -1.50
CA LEU A 42 -0.08 -21.50 -2.84
C LEU A 42 1.42 -21.60 -3.11
N VAL A 43 2.27 -21.17 -2.15
CA VAL A 43 3.73 -21.31 -2.27
C VAL A 43 4.14 -22.78 -2.40
N LYS A 44 3.50 -23.66 -1.64
CA LYS A 44 3.74 -25.11 -1.72
C LYS A 44 3.38 -25.69 -3.08
N GLU A 45 2.23 -25.30 -3.64
CA GLU A 45 1.80 -25.74 -4.98
C GLU A 45 2.72 -25.19 -6.09
N MET A 46 3.20 -23.96 -5.95
CA MET A 46 4.18 -23.38 -6.88
C MET A 46 5.55 -24.06 -6.82
N GLY A 47 5.91 -24.70 -5.71
CA GLY A 47 7.21 -25.32 -5.52
C GLY A 47 7.58 -26.34 -6.61
N ASP A 48 6.64 -27.21 -6.99
CA ASP A 48 6.85 -28.20 -8.06
C ASP A 48 7.03 -27.52 -9.44
N LEU A 49 6.20 -26.52 -9.73
CA LEU A 49 6.25 -25.76 -10.99
C LEU A 49 7.57 -24.99 -11.14
N LEU A 50 7.97 -24.30 -10.06
CA LEU A 50 9.21 -23.53 -10.03
C LEU A 50 10.45 -24.43 -10.08
N LEU A 51 10.42 -25.61 -9.46
CA LEU A 51 11.51 -26.56 -9.56
C LEU A 51 11.63 -27.19 -10.94
N GLU A 52 10.53 -27.38 -11.66
CA GLU A 52 10.57 -27.77 -13.07
C GLU A 52 11.30 -26.70 -13.90
N VAL A 53 11.02 -25.42 -13.65
CA VAL A 53 11.70 -24.29 -14.29
C VAL A 53 13.18 -24.18 -13.89
N LEU A 54 13.50 -24.49 -12.62
CA LEU A 54 14.86 -24.45 -12.07
C LEU A 54 15.69 -25.73 -12.33
N GLU A 55 15.17 -26.67 -13.13
CA GLU A 55 15.82 -27.96 -13.40
C GLU A 55 16.20 -28.73 -12.12
N GLY A 56 15.40 -28.56 -11.06
CA GLY A 56 15.58 -29.24 -9.78
C GLY A 56 16.51 -28.55 -8.77
N ARG A 57 17.04 -27.35 -9.05
CA ARG A 57 17.90 -26.58 -8.12
C ARG A 57 17.09 -25.95 -6.98
N GLU A 58 17.02 -26.63 -5.86
CA GLU A 58 16.27 -26.20 -4.67
C GLU A 58 16.82 -24.91 -4.06
N GLU A 59 18.14 -24.68 -4.13
CA GLU A 59 18.80 -23.51 -3.55
C GLU A 59 18.35 -22.16 -4.15
N HIS A 60 17.77 -22.17 -5.34
CA HIS A 60 17.32 -20.96 -6.03
C HIS A 60 15.82 -20.71 -5.91
N LEU A 61 15.07 -21.64 -5.31
CA LEU A 61 13.61 -21.58 -5.25
C LEU A 61 13.13 -20.31 -4.52
N GLN A 62 13.72 -20.02 -3.37
CA GLN A 62 13.35 -18.84 -2.58
C GLN A 62 13.67 -17.54 -3.33
N ALA A 63 14.91 -17.40 -3.82
CA ALA A 63 15.35 -16.20 -4.51
C ALA A 63 14.51 -15.92 -5.77
N LEU A 64 14.17 -16.97 -6.54
CA LEU A 64 13.32 -16.83 -7.72
C LEU A 64 11.91 -16.34 -7.34
N LEU A 65 11.30 -16.94 -6.31
CA LEU A 65 9.96 -16.55 -5.87
C LEU A 65 9.94 -15.10 -5.34
N GLU A 66 10.94 -14.71 -4.54
CA GLU A 66 11.10 -13.34 -4.07
C GLU A 66 11.24 -12.36 -5.24
N GLN A 67 12.02 -12.71 -6.26
CA GLN A 67 12.19 -11.88 -7.45
C GLN A 67 10.88 -11.75 -8.24
N LEU A 68 10.15 -12.84 -8.46
CA LEU A 68 8.87 -12.80 -9.18
C LEU A 68 7.85 -11.93 -8.45
N ILE A 69 7.78 -12.05 -7.13
CA ILE A 69 6.93 -11.20 -6.30
C ILE A 69 7.36 -9.74 -6.42
N ALA A 70 8.66 -9.43 -6.29
CA ALA A 70 9.16 -8.06 -6.42
C ALA A 70 8.83 -7.41 -7.77
N GLN A 71 8.76 -8.20 -8.85
CA GLN A 71 8.34 -7.72 -10.17
C GLN A 71 6.84 -7.47 -10.29
N ARG A 72 6.01 -8.13 -9.46
CA ARG A 72 4.55 -7.97 -9.45
C ARG A 72 4.04 -6.89 -8.51
N LEU A 73 4.88 -6.44 -7.58
CA LEU A 73 4.45 -5.49 -6.59
C LEU A 73 4.40 -4.05 -7.14
N PRO A 74 3.39 -3.25 -6.76
CA PRO A 74 3.39 -1.81 -6.98
C PRO A 74 4.53 -1.14 -6.20
N ASP A 75 4.77 0.13 -6.52
CA ASP A 75 5.89 0.91 -5.98
C ASP A 75 5.99 0.79 -4.44
N ARG A 76 7.21 0.70 -3.91
CA ARG A 76 7.50 0.27 -2.52
C ARG A 76 6.81 1.17 -1.48
N ARG A 77 6.50 2.41 -1.85
CA ARG A 77 5.74 3.37 -1.04
C ARG A 77 4.28 2.94 -0.84
N VAL A 78 3.65 2.37 -1.87
CA VAL A 78 2.28 1.83 -1.82
C VAL A 78 2.24 0.58 -0.94
N LEU A 79 3.31 -0.21 -0.92
CA LEU A 79 3.40 -1.36 -0.02
C LEU A 79 3.54 -0.96 1.45
N GLN A 80 4.21 0.16 1.73
CA GLN A 80 4.36 0.67 3.09
C GLN A 80 3.02 1.14 3.70
N SER A 81 2.04 1.54 2.88
CA SER A 81 0.68 1.80 3.38
C SER A 81 -0.05 0.54 3.82
N PHE A 82 0.37 -0.66 3.43
CA PHE A 82 -0.26 -1.92 3.84
C PHE A 82 0.32 -2.52 5.14
N GLY A 83 0.83 -1.68 6.05
CA GLY A 83 1.24 -2.08 7.40
C GLY A 83 2.30 -3.20 7.40
N ASN A 84 1.88 -4.41 7.81
CA ASN A 84 2.75 -5.58 7.95
C ASN A 84 2.99 -6.37 6.67
N PHE A 85 2.51 -5.89 5.51
CA PHE A 85 2.59 -6.60 4.24
C PHE A 85 3.96 -7.25 3.91
N PRO A 86 5.11 -6.55 4.02
CA PRO A 86 6.41 -7.16 3.72
C PRO A 86 6.76 -8.34 4.64
N ARG A 87 6.31 -8.29 5.90
CA ARG A 87 6.53 -9.36 6.87
C ARG A 87 5.62 -10.55 6.58
N ASP A 88 4.35 -10.29 6.27
CA ASP A 88 3.38 -11.34 5.99
C ASP A 88 3.76 -12.12 4.71
N ILE A 89 4.21 -11.44 3.65
CA ILE A 89 4.63 -12.11 2.42
C ILE A 89 5.93 -12.93 2.61
N GLN A 90 6.90 -12.40 3.37
CA GLN A 90 8.11 -13.14 3.73
C GLN A 90 7.78 -14.38 4.55
N GLN A 91 6.85 -14.27 5.50
CA GLN A 91 6.39 -15.40 6.30
C GLN A 91 5.72 -16.49 5.44
N MET A 92 4.86 -16.11 4.49
CA MET A 92 4.26 -17.05 3.53
C MET A 92 5.31 -17.79 2.71
N ILE A 93 6.29 -17.07 2.15
CA ILE A 93 7.38 -17.65 1.35
C ILE A 93 8.19 -18.63 2.19
N SER A 94 8.65 -18.19 3.36
CA SER A 94 9.52 -18.98 4.25
C SER A 94 8.83 -20.27 4.69
N ASN A 95 7.60 -20.16 5.20
CA ASN A 95 6.82 -21.29 5.71
C ASN A 95 6.36 -22.21 4.59
N GLY A 96 5.97 -21.64 3.44
CA GLY A 96 5.55 -22.40 2.25
C GLY A 96 6.68 -23.24 1.68
N ILE A 97 7.88 -22.66 1.51
CA ILE A 97 9.06 -23.37 1.02
C ILE A 97 9.50 -24.46 2.00
N ALA A 98 9.55 -24.15 3.30
CA ALA A 98 9.90 -25.14 4.33
C ALA A 98 8.91 -26.32 4.32
N SER A 99 7.61 -26.04 4.26
CA SER A 99 6.55 -27.07 4.17
C SER A 99 6.66 -27.90 2.89
N TYR A 100 6.99 -27.25 1.78
CA TYR A 100 7.20 -27.91 0.49
C TYR A 100 8.39 -28.88 0.53
N LEU A 101 9.56 -28.42 0.98
CA LEU A 101 10.78 -29.23 1.06
C LEU A 101 10.61 -30.41 2.02
N ALA A 102 9.97 -30.20 3.18
CA ALA A 102 9.64 -31.29 4.11
C ALA A 102 8.75 -32.35 3.45
N SER A 103 7.67 -31.93 2.79
CA SER A 103 6.75 -32.84 2.08
C SER A 103 7.46 -33.63 0.95
N ARG A 104 8.47 -33.04 0.32
CA ARG A 104 9.28 -33.68 -0.73
C ARG A 104 10.23 -34.73 -0.16
N GLN A 105 10.85 -34.46 1.00
CA GLN A 105 11.71 -35.42 1.68
C GLN A 105 10.94 -36.67 2.13
N GLU A 106 9.71 -36.49 2.64
CA GLU A 106 8.83 -37.60 3.01
C GLU A 106 8.48 -38.50 1.82
N LYS A 107 8.17 -37.91 0.66
CA LYS A 107 7.91 -38.66 -0.58
C LYS A 107 9.12 -39.46 -1.06
N LYS A 108 10.34 -38.94 -0.89
CA LYS A 108 11.58 -39.68 -1.22
C LYS A 108 11.83 -40.84 -0.26
N GLY A 109 11.52 -40.68 1.03
CA GLY A 109 11.70 -41.72 2.06
C GLY A 109 10.76 -42.92 1.91
N GLN A 110 9.51 -42.70 1.48
CA GLN A 110 8.52 -43.78 1.31
C GLN A 110 8.71 -44.62 0.03
N GLY A 111 9.49 -44.13 -0.94
CA GLY A 111 9.75 -44.86 -2.19
C GLY A 111 10.74 -46.02 -2.08
N ASN A 112 11.54 -46.08 -1.01
CA ASN A 112 12.65 -47.05 -0.89
C ASN A 112 12.37 -48.25 0.04
N THR A 113 11.23 -48.33 0.73
CA THR A 113 10.93 -49.41 1.69
C THR A 113 10.03 -50.53 1.15
N ALA A 114 9.64 -50.49 -0.13
CA ALA A 114 8.78 -51.51 -0.75
C ALA A 114 9.52 -52.54 -1.66
N ALA A 115 10.85 -52.48 -1.75
CA ALA A 115 11.63 -53.32 -2.67
C ALA A 115 12.45 -54.46 -2.03
N GLU A 116 12.38 -54.68 -0.72
CA GLU A 116 13.06 -55.82 -0.04
C GLU A 116 12.09 -56.67 0.81
N ALA A 117 10.97 -57.10 0.22
CA ALA A 117 10.14 -58.18 0.78
C ALA A 117 10.10 -59.34 -0.21
N GLY A 118 11.25 -60.03 -0.35
CA GLY A 118 11.34 -61.18 -1.24
C GLY A 118 12.70 -61.84 -1.25
N ASN A 119 13.22 -62.30 -0.11
CA ASN A 119 13.88 -63.62 -0.08
C ASN A 119 14.05 -64.21 1.34
N ASP A 120 13.58 -65.45 1.46
CA ASP A 120 13.99 -66.55 2.35
C ASP A 120 14.25 -66.35 3.85
N GLY A 121 13.31 -66.87 4.65
CA GLY A 121 13.49 -68.10 5.45
C GLY A 121 14.43 -68.09 6.68
N VAL A 122 14.03 -68.87 7.71
CA VAL A 122 14.87 -69.43 8.81
C VAL A 122 15.09 -68.43 9.97
N VAL A 123 14.68 -68.56 11.26
CA VAL A 123 14.03 -69.53 12.19
C VAL A 123 13.53 -68.70 13.40
N PRO A 124 12.51 -69.12 14.17
CA PRO A 124 12.14 -68.45 15.42
C PRO A 124 13.03 -68.91 16.60
N VAL A 125 13.66 -67.96 17.31
CA VAL A 125 14.15 -68.18 18.67
C VAL A 125 13.69 -67.04 19.58
N GLU A 126 12.80 -67.46 20.47
CA GLU A 126 12.31 -66.92 21.72
C GLU A 126 13.43 -66.43 22.66
N SER A 127 13.27 -65.24 23.26
CA SER A 127 13.55 -64.95 24.68
C SER A 127 13.42 -63.44 25.00
N THR A 128 12.37 -63.10 25.74
CA THR A 128 12.28 -61.93 26.66
C THR A 128 13.00 -62.27 27.99
N PRO A 129 13.01 -61.43 29.05
CA PRO A 129 13.19 -59.97 29.20
C PRO A 129 14.36 -59.63 30.17
N ALA A 130 14.57 -58.31 30.39
CA ALA A 130 14.80 -57.68 31.71
C ALA A 130 16.10 -56.86 31.86
N GLY A 131 15.90 -55.62 32.31
CA GLY A 131 16.63 -55.09 33.45
C GLY A 131 17.61 -53.95 33.17
N THR A 132 17.35 -52.82 33.84
CA THR A 132 18.34 -51.88 34.42
C THR A 132 19.21 -51.09 33.42
N ASP A 133 19.64 -49.85 33.64
CA ASP A 133 19.83 -49.11 34.87
C ASP A 133 19.95 -47.60 34.55
N LEU A 134 19.73 -46.80 35.59
CA LEU A 134 20.02 -45.39 35.70
C LEU A 134 21.53 -45.10 35.58
N THR A 135 21.91 -44.05 34.84
CA THR A 135 23.04 -43.14 35.16
C THR A 135 22.80 -41.85 34.36
N ALA A 136 22.48 -40.71 34.97
CA ALA A 136 23.32 -39.83 35.79
C ALA A 136 24.44 -39.13 35.00
N ARG A 137 24.32 -37.79 34.95
CA ARG A 137 25.36 -36.75 34.75
C ARG A 137 26.02 -36.65 33.38
N ASP A 138 25.84 -35.51 32.73
CA ASP A 138 26.82 -34.42 32.84
C ASP A 138 26.23 -33.08 32.40
N GLU A 139 26.30 -32.09 33.28
CA GLU A 139 26.17 -30.68 32.92
C GLU A 139 27.53 -30.18 32.40
N PRO A 140 27.53 -29.28 31.41
CA PRO A 140 28.56 -28.27 31.35
C PRO A 140 27.99 -26.90 31.70
N VAL A 141 28.43 -26.46 32.89
CA VAL A 141 28.48 -25.11 33.41
C VAL A 141 29.56 -24.29 32.67
N CYS A 142 29.42 -22.95 32.73
CA CYS A 142 30.30 -21.86 32.23
C CYS A 142 30.12 -21.52 30.73
N GLU A 143 29.94 -20.27 30.29
CA GLU A 143 30.58 -19.04 30.76
C GLU A 143 29.65 -17.81 30.72
N GLU A 144 29.63 -17.09 31.84
CA GLU A 144 29.31 -15.67 31.89
C GLU A 144 30.40 -14.89 31.13
N ILE A 145 30.01 -14.13 30.11
CA ILE A 145 30.86 -13.08 29.54
C ILE A 145 30.33 -11.74 30.09
N GLU A 146 30.91 -11.35 31.21
CA GLU A 146 30.87 -10.01 31.77
C GLU A 146 32.14 -9.26 31.34
N SER A 147 32.03 -8.33 30.39
CA SER A 147 33.02 -7.28 30.12
C SER A 147 32.45 -6.35 29.04
N GLY A 148 32.37 -5.04 29.15
CA GLY A 148 32.73 -4.10 30.19
C GLY A 148 32.20 -2.73 29.76
N GLN A 149 31.89 -1.88 30.73
CA GLN A 149 31.67 -0.45 30.51
C GLN A 149 32.99 0.21 30.08
N GLU A 150 32.94 1.07 29.07
CA GLU A 150 33.72 2.32 28.98
C GLU A 150 33.10 3.25 27.92
N GLU A 151 32.36 4.26 28.38
CA GLU A 151 32.25 5.57 27.72
C GLU A 151 33.57 6.38 27.94
N PRO A 152 33.76 7.65 27.48
CA PRO A 152 33.10 8.45 26.45
C PRO A 152 34.10 9.15 25.47
N GLY A 153 33.57 9.78 24.41
CA GLY A 153 34.06 11.10 23.98
C GLY A 153 35.11 11.16 22.86
N ARG A 154 34.67 11.64 21.69
CA ARG A 154 35.51 12.52 20.86
C ARG A 154 34.65 13.54 20.11
N LYS A 155 34.62 14.76 20.66
CA LYS A 155 34.42 16.02 19.94
C LYS A 155 35.75 16.42 19.31
N ALA A 156 35.75 16.76 18.03
CA ALA A 156 36.66 17.68 17.34
C ALA A 156 36.03 17.92 15.96
N ASP A 157 35.24 18.97 15.83
CA ASP A 157 35.62 20.30 15.32
C ASP A 157 35.61 20.39 13.78
N PRO A 158 34.86 21.35 13.19
CA PRO A 158 34.83 21.61 11.76
C PRO A 158 35.97 22.57 11.37
N GLU A 159 36.92 22.08 10.57
CA GLU A 159 37.86 22.98 9.88
C GLU A 159 37.14 23.69 8.73
N ALA A 160 37.01 25.00 8.91
CA ALA A 160 36.67 25.98 7.90
C ALA A 160 37.93 26.49 7.21
N ILE A 161 38.04 26.45 5.87
CA ILE A 161 38.86 27.38 5.06
C ILE A 161 38.34 27.30 3.58
N PRO A 162 38.61 28.27 2.67
CA PRO A 162 38.20 29.68 2.62
C PRO A 162 37.39 30.06 1.37
N VAL A 163 36.79 31.25 1.50
CA VAL A 163 36.42 32.21 0.45
C VAL A 163 37.59 32.56 -0.47
N ALA A 164 37.39 32.46 -1.78
CA ALA A 164 38.08 33.23 -2.82
C ALA A 164 37.03 33.59 -3.88
N VAL A 165 36.49 34.81 -3.89
CA VAL A 165 37.00 35.97 -4.64
C VAL A 165 37.47 35.58 -6.05
N GLN A 166 36.58 35.73 -7.02
CA GLN A 166 36.99 36.13 -8.36
C GLN A 166 36.00 37.16 -8.91
N GLU A 167 36.34 38.40 -8.64
CA GLU A 167 35.94 39.58 -9.38
C GLU A 167 36.70 39.55 -10.72
N ARG A 168 35.99 39.75 -11.85
CA ARG A 168 36.29 40.73 -12.91
C ARG A 168 36.04 40.29 -14.36
N VAL A 169 35.32 41.20 -15.04
CA VAL A 169 35.44 41.59 -16.46
C VAL A 169 34.83 40.58 -17.45
N GLY A 170 33.85 40.89 -18.28
CA GLY A 170 33.43 42.16 -18.87
C GLY A 170 33.53 42.04 -20.39
N GLN A 171 32.40 42.08 -21.09
CA GLN A 171 32.20 42.40 -22.52
C GLN A 171 30.71 42.12 -22.82
N GLU A 172 29.83 43.12 -22.84
CA GLU A 172 29.56 44.02 -23.98
C GLU A 172 29.62 43.32 -25.34
N ALA A 173 28.46 43.09 -25.95
CA ALA A 173 28.03 43.85 -27.13
C ALA A 173 26.67 43.34 -27.66
N THR A 174 25.76 44.31 -27.89
CA THR A 174 24.89 44.46 -29.08
C THR A 174 24.08 43.24 -29.54
N GLY A 175 22.75 43.25 -29.60
CA GLY A 175 21.87 44.27 -30.20
C GLY A 175 20.85 43.56 -31.11
N VAL A 176 19.85 44.31 -31.58
CA VAL A 176 18.76 43.91 -32.52
C VAL A 176 17.55 43.27 -31.81
N SER A 177 16.52 44.02 -31.38
CA SER A 177 15.49 44.77 -32.16
C SER A 177 14.81 43.96 -33.25
N THR A 178 13.59 43.46 -33.00
CA THR A 178 12.43 43.77 -33.86
C THR A 178 11.10 43.56 -33.12
N PRO A 179 10.14 44.51 -33.22
CA PRO A 179 8.75 44.38 -32.75
C PRO A 179 7.78 44.09 -33.90
N GLY A 180 6.55 43.67 -33.55
CA GLY A 180 5.39 43.58 -34.46
C GLY A 180 4.74 42.19 -34.41
N ALA A 181 3.43 42.02 -34.43
CA ALA A 181 2.27 42.89 -34.60
C ALA A 181 1.08 42.11 -33.97
N ALA A 182 0.24 42.73 -33.14
CA ALA A 182 -1.07 43.28 -33.49
C ALA A 182 -2.15 42.26 -33.95
N ALA A 183 -3.35 42.46 -33.40
CA ALA A 183 -4.66 41.99 -33.87
C ALA A 183 -5.01 40.53 -33.46
N THR A 184 -6.18 40.16 -32.95
CA THR A 184 -7.53 40.74 -32.93
C THR A 184 -8.37 39.97 -31.90
N LEU A 185 -9.16 40.68 -31.08
CA LEU A 185 -10.31 40.13 -30.33
C LEU A 185 -11.53 40.00 -31.25
N PRO A 186 -12.39 39.00 -31.05
CA PRO A 186 -13.74 39.29 -30.55
C PRO A 186 -14.13 38.31 -29.43
N GLU A 187 -14.56 38.74 -28.25
CA GLU A 187 -15.84 39.37 -27.92
C GLU A 187 -17.06 38.65 -28.55
N THR A 188 -17.49 37.57 -27.90
CA THR A 188 -18.89 37.11 -27.95
C THR A 188 -19.26 36.40 -26.65
N THR A 189 -20.03 37.10 -25.81
CA THR A 189 -21.03 36.57 -24.88
C THR A 189 -22.25 37.50 -24.99
N PRO A 190 -23.46 37.17 -24.50
CA PRO A 190 -24.08 35.88 -24.19
C PRO A 190 -25.48 35.74 -24.86
N VAL A 191 -26.01 34.52 -25.00
CA VAL A 191 -27.46 34.30 -25.21
C VAL A 191 -27.93 33.07 -24.41
N PRO A 192 -28.76 33.26 -23.38
CA PRO A 192 -29.79 32.29 -22.98
C PRO A 192 -31.19 32.93 -23.17
N PRO A 193 -32.19 32.21 -23.70
CA PRO A 193 -33.15 31.45 -22.85
C PRO A 193 -33.63 30.17 -23.61
N GLN A 194 -34.41 29.18 -23.13
CA GLN A 194 -35.21 28.84 -21.95
C GLN A 194 -35.57 27.33 -22.11
N PRO A 195 -36.14 26.66 -21.10
CA PRO A 195 -36.38 25.22 -21.05
C PRO A 195 -37.76 24.81 -21.60
N PRO A 196 -37.97 23.55 -22.00
CA PRO A 196 -39.30 22.94 -21.98
C PRO A 196 -39.56 22.27 -20.63
N GLU A 197 -40.69 22.66 -20.05
CA GLU A 197 -41.36 22.15 -18.85
C GLU A 197 -41.73 20.65 -18.89
N PRO A 198 -42.06 20.08 -17.71
CA PRO A 198 -42.35 18.67 -17.51
C PRO A 198 -43.83 18.32 -17.76
N ALA A 199 -44.07 17.16 -18.39
CA ALA A 199 -45.27 16.36 -18.20
C ALA A 199 -44.80 15.07 -17.50
N GLY A 200 -45.30 14.65 -16.33
CA GLY A 200 -46.61 14.82 -15.76
C GLY A 200 -47.35 13.49 -15.86
N LYS A 201 -47.67 12.93 -14.69
CA LYS A 201 -48.60 11.81 -14.40
C LYS A 201 -48.05 10.39 -14.52
N GLU A 202 -48.40 9.41 -13.70
CA GLU A 202 -49.10 9.22 -12.40
C GLU A 202 -49.27 7.68 -12.35
N GLY A 203 -49.30 7.06 -11.17
CA GLY A 203 -50.10 5.84 -10.99
C GLY A 203 -49.39 4.54 -10.60
N ASN A 204 -49.43 4.31 -9.29
CA ASN A 204 -49.80 3.07 -8.60
C ASN A 204 -48.76 2.01 -8.17
N GLU A 205 -48.51 1.98 -6.84
CA GLU A 205 -48.84 0.91 -5.86
C GLU A 205 -49.03 -0.51 -6.45
N ASP A 206 -48.37 -1.57 -5.97
CA ASP A 206 -48.42 -2.13 -4.60
C ASP A 206 -47.25 -3.15 -4.38
N PRO A 207 -47.12 -3.90 -3.25
CA PRO A 207 -45.85 -4.16 -2.58
C PRO A 207 -45.49 -5.66 -2.69
N THR A 208 -44.61 -6.13 -1.80
CA THR A 208 -44.13 -7.52 -1.63
C THR A 208 -42.91 -7.89 -2.47
N SER A 209 -41.76 -8.00 -1.81
CA SER A 209 -41.36 -9.28 -1.21
C SER A 209 -40.05 -9.11 -0.46
N GLY A 210 -40.03 -9.55 0.79
CA GLY A 210 -38.87 -9.46 1.66
C GLY A 210 -37.74 -10.39 1.22
N ILE A 211 -36.51 -9.93 1.45
CA ILE A 211 -35.38 -10.82 1.71
C ILE A 211 -34.69 -10.27 2.96
N ALA A 212 -34.66 -11.12 3.97
CA ALA A 212 -34.07 -10.91 5.27
C ALA A 212 -32.61 -10.45 5.14
N THR A 213 -32.30 -9.28 5.68
CA THR A 213 -30.92 -8.85 5.96
C THR A 213 -30.65 -9.14 7.43
N ALA A 214 -29.62 -9.92 7.68
CA ALA A 214 -29.12 -10.27 9.00
C ALA A 214 -28.68 -9.01 9.78
N PRO A 215 -28.83 -8.96 11.11
CA PRO A 215 -28.43 -7.82 11.92
C PRO A 215 -26.91 -7.83 12.10
N GLY A 216 -26.20 -7.12 11.21
CA GLY A 216 -24.82 -6.72 11.41
C GLY A 216 -24.77 -5.29 11.93
N SER A 217 -24.57 -5.15 13.24
CA SER A 217 -23.88 -4.04 13.91
C SER A 217 -24.18 -2.61 13.41
N GLU A 218 -25.30 -2.03 13.83
CA GLU A 218 -25.68 -0.63 13.53
C GLU A 218 -24.84 0.43 14.28
N GLU A 219 -23.93 0.02 15.17
CA GLU A 219 -23.11 0.94 15.98
C GLU A 219 -21.87 1.48 15.21
N ASP A 220 -21.32 0.72 14.26
CA ASP A 220 -20.07 1.09 13.56
C ASP A 220 -20.28 2.12 12.42
N ILE A 221 -21.49 2.14 11.85
CA ILE A 221 -21.88 3.06 10.77
C ILE A 221 -22.18 4.47 11.30
N GLN A 222 -22.55 4.59 12.58
CA GLN A 222 -22.87 5.87 13.19
C GLN A 222 -21.61 6.61 13.64
N GLU A 223 -20.61 5.90 14.17
CA GLU A 223 -19.37 6.50 14.67
C GLU A 223 -18.53 7.12 13.53
N THR A 224 -18.41 6.42 12.39
CA THR A 224 -17.70 6.91 11.20
C THR A 224 -18.33 8.20 10.62
N ARG A 225 -19.65 8.35 10.74
CA ARG A 225 -20.39 9.52 10.21
C ARG A 225 -20.26 10.75 11.11
N VAL A 226 -20.11 10.56 12.42
CA VAL A 226 -19.90 11.67 13.37
C VAL A 226 -18.46 12.19 13.29
N VAL A 227 -17.48 11.30 13.09
CA VAL A 227 -16.06 11.67 12.97
C VAL A 227 -15.81 12.52 11.71
N THR A 228 -16.49 12.23 10.60
CA THR A 228 -16.36 13.01 9.35
C THR A 228 -16.97 14.41 9.45
N ALA A 229 -18.06 14.59 10.22
CA ALA A 229 -18.66 15.91 10.46
C ALA A 229 -17.75 16.83 11.30
N ALA A 230 -17.10 16.29 12.34
CA ALA A 230 -16.14 17.05 13.14
C ALA A 230 -14.88 17.43 12.32
N ALA A 231 -14.39 16.51 11.49
CA ALA A 231 -13.23 16.75 10.63
C ALA A 231 -13.51 17.81 9.54
N THR A 232 -14.70 17.78 8.93
CA THR A 232 -15.10 18.81 7.94
C THR A 232 -15.23 20.20 8.57
N GLU A 233 -15.78 20.31 9.78
CA GLU A 233 -15.86 21.59 10.49
C GLU A 233 -14.46 22.10 10.90
N ALA A 234 -13.58 21.21 11.37
CA ALA A 234 -12.19 21.57 11.68
C ALA A 234 -11.44 22.08 10.44
N LEU A 235 -11.66 21.46 9.27
CA LEU A 235 -11.11 21.89 8.00
C LEU A 235 -11.64 23.27 7.61
N TYR A 236 -12.95 23.49 7.73
CA TYR A 236 -13.57 24.79 7.46
C TYR A 236 -12.97 25.92 8.31
N LEU A 237 -12.81 25.70 9.62
CA LEU A 237 -12.18 26.67 10.53
C LEU A 237 -10.72 26.94 10.16
N ALA A 238 -9.97 25.90 9.78
CA ALA A 238 -8.59 26.06 9.33
C ALA A 238 -8.50 26.90 8.04
N LEU A 239 -9.44 26.72 7.11
CA LEU A 239 -9.49 27.49 5.86
C LEU A 239 -9.83 28.95 6.12
N LEU A 240 -10.82 29.25 6.96
CA LEU A 240 -11.16 30.62 7.35
C LEU A 240 -9.95 31.36 7.96
N GLN A 241 -9.15 30.65 8.76
CA GLN A 241 -7.97 31.23 9.39
C GLN A 241 -6.79 31.36 8.41
N ALA A 242 -6.70 30.46 7.41
CA ALA A 242 -5.64 30.47 6.42
C ALA A 242 -5.85 31.53 5.34
N TYR A 243 -7.11 31.74 4.95
CA TYR A 243 -7.51 32.57 3.81
C TYR A 243 -8.54 33.62 4.24
N PRO A 244 -8.15 34.60 5.06
CA PRO A 244 -9.07 35.62 5.52
C PRO A 244 -9.58 36.46 4.34
N GLY A 245 -10.90 36.54 4.18
CA GLY A 245 -11.55 37.34 3.14
C GLY A 245 -11.75 36.65 1.79
N GLU A 246 -11.36 35.38 1.65
CA GLU A 246 -11.70 34.56 0.48
C GLU A 246 -13.09 33.95 0.63
N GLU A 247 -13.79 33.79 -0.49
CA GLU A 247 -15.06 33.06 -0.53
C GLU A 247 -14.79 31.56 -0.50
N ILE A 248 -15.41 30.86 0.45
CA ILE A 248 -15.32 29.40 0.59
C ILE A 248 -16.67 28.80 0.20
N VAL A 249 -16.72 28.14 -0.96
CA VAL A 249 -17.90 27.42 -1.46
C VAL A 249 -17.86 25.99 -0.94
N ARG A 250 -18.95 25.52 -0.34
CA ARG A 250 -19.08 24.14 0.14
C ARG A 250 -19.71 23.26 -0.94
N ASP A 251 -19.31 21.99 -1.00
CA ASP A 251 -19.87 20.96 -1.89
C ASP A 251 -19.94 21.40 -3.36
N TYR A 252 -18.86 21.97 -3.87
CA TYR A 252 -18.78 22.47 -5.25
C TYR A 252 -18.84 21.30 -6.24
N GLU A 253 -19.83 21.31 -7.12
CA GLU A 253 -20.05 20.25 -8.11
C GLU A 253 -19.23 20.52 -9.37
N THR A 254 -18.34 19.58 -9.70
CA THR A 254 -17.58 19.54 -10.94
C THR A 254 -18.07 18.39 -11.82
N ARG A 255 -17.61 18.34 -13.08
CA ARG A 255 -17.87 17.20 -13.98
C ARG A 255 -17.33 15.88 -13.43
N GLY A 256 -16.32 15.93 -12.57
CA GLY A 256 -15.65 14.77 -12.00
C GLY A 256 -16.12 14.37 -10.61
N GLY A 257 -17.05 15.09 -9.99
CA GLY A 257 -17.50 14.84 -8.61
C GLY A 257 -17.62 16.11 -7.77
N LYS A 258 -17.74 15.95 -6.46
CA LYS A 258 -17.97 17.06 -5.52
C LYS A 258 -16.72 17.37 -4.72
N ILE A 259 -16.33 18.64 -4.70
CA ILE A 259 -15.25 19.16 -3.87
C ILE A 259 -15.84 19.67 -2.56
N THR A 260 -15.33 19.20 -1.42
CA THR A 260 -15.88 19.56 -0.09
C THR A 260 -15.80 21.06 0.17
N PHE A 261 -14.65 21.68 -0.06
CA PHE A 261 -14.47 23.13 0.04
C PHE A 261 -13.69 23.67 -1.16
N TYR A 262 -14.23 24.67 -1.83
CA TYR A 262 -13.63 25.30 -3.00
C TYR A 262 -13.43 26.80 -2.79
N LEU A 263 -12.27 27.31 -3.18
CA LEU A 263 -11.89 28.72 -3.12
C LEU A 263 -11.78 29.27 -4.55
N PRO A 264 -12.81 29.94 -5.08
CA PRO A 264 -12.85 30.40 -6.47
C PRO A 264 -11.74 31.39 -6.80
N GLY A 265 -11.41 32.30 -5.89
CA GLY A 265 -10.38 33.33 -6.08
C GLY A 265 -8.97 32.76 -6.32
N ARG A 266 -8.75 31.51 -5.92
CA ARG A 266 -7.46 30.82 -6.04
C ARG A 266 -7.50 29.54 -6.87
N GLN A 267 -8.68 29.14 -7.33
CA GLN A 267 -8.93 27.85 -7.99
C GLN A 267 -8.37 26.68 -7.16
N LEU A 268 -8.61 26.70 -5.84
CA LEU A 268 -8.14 25.67 -4.92
C LEU A 268 -9.32 24.88 -4.35
N GLY A 269 -9.26 23.55 -4.46
CA GLY A 269 -10.19 22.64 -3.79
C GLY A 269 -9.52 21.96 -2.60
N PHE A 270 -10.28 21.75 -1.53
CA PHE A 270 -9.86 21.04 -0.33
C PHE A 270 -10.83 19.92 -0.03
N GLU A 271 -10.27 18.75 0.22
CA GLU A 271 -11.00 17.53 0.51
C GLU A 271 -10.33 16.78 1.66
N LEU A 272 -11.13 16.02 2.40
CA LEU A 272 -10.59 15.06 3.34
C LEU A 272 -9.93 13.92 2.57
N ASP A 273 -8.75 13.50 3.00
CA ASP A 273 -8.10 12.36 2.38
C ASP A 273 -8.92 11.11 2.65
N THR A 274 -9.68 10.69 1.64
CA THR A 274 -10.43 9.44 1.67
C THR A 274 -9.57 8.36 1.02
N TRP A 275 -9.71 7.13 1.49
CA TRP A 275 -8.93 5.98 1.02
C TRP A 275 -9.08 5.72 -0.50
N HIS A 276 -10.09 6.29 -1.15
CA HIS A 276 -10.43 6.02 -2.54
C HIS A 276 -9.98 7.19 -3.44
N HIS A 277 -8.79 7.06 -4.01
CA HIS A 277 -8.29 8.00 -5.02
C HIS A 277 -9.01 7.81 -6.35
N ASP A 278 -10.00 8.67 -6.65
CA ASP A 278 -10.58 8.75 -7.99
C ASP A 278 -9.74 9.66 -8.89
N TRP A 279 -8.89 9.05 -9.72
CA TRP A 279 -8.05 9.77 -10.67
C TRP A 279 -8.87 10.58 -11.70
N ARG A 280 -10.13 10.21 -11.97
CA ARG A 280 -10.99 10.95 -12.90
C ARG A 280 -11.42 12.28 -12.29
N HIS A 281 -11.71 12.29 -10.99
CA HIS A 281 -12.05 13.49 -10.25
C HIS A 281 -10.90 14.52 -10.34
N ASP A 282 -9.68 14.08 -10.02
CA ASP A 282 -8.46 14.89 -10.13
C ASP A 282 -8.22 15.39 -11.57
N PHE A 283 -8.48 14.55 -12.57
CA PHE A 283 -8.32 14.92 -13.98
C PHE A 283 -9.25 16.05 -14.41
N TYR A 284 -10.55 15.97 -14.07
CA TYR A 284 -11.51 17.02 -14.41
C TYR A 284 -11.23 18.32 -13.67
N CYS A 285 -10.87 18.25 -12.39
CA CYS A 285 -10.51 19.45 -11.63
C CYS A 285 -9.31 20.16 -12.26
N ARG A 286 -8.28 19.43 -12.70
CA ARG A 286 -7.12 20.02 -13.41
C ARG A 286 -7.49 20.64 -14.75
N GLN A 287 -8.44 20.07 -15.49
CA GLN A 287 -8.92 20.68 -16.73
C GLN A 287 -9.64 22.01 -16.49
N GLU A 288 -10.33 22.14 -15.35
CA GLU A 288 -11.01 23.37 -14.93
C GLU A 288 -10.04 24.37 -14.24
N GLY A 289 -8.74 24.07 -14.18
CA GLY A 289 -7.73 24.90 -13.51
C GLY A 289 -7.70 24.75 -11.99
N ILE A 290 -8.55 23.88 -11.43
CA ILE A 290 -8.71 23.66 -10.00
C ILE A 290 -7.62 22.71 -9.50
N SER A 291 -6.83 23.17 -8.53
CA SER A 291 -5.88 22.31 -7.82
C SER A 291 -6.52 21.74 -6.56
N ILE A 292 -6.72 20.42 -6.52
CA ILE A 292 -7.24 19.71 -5.36
C ILE A 292 -6.12 19.44 -4.36
N ARG A 293 -6.41 19.69 -3.09
CA ARG A 293 -5.54 19.36 -1.97
C ARG A 293 -6.28 18.50 -0.96
N ARG A 294 -5.73 17.33 -0.71
CA ARG A 294 -6.24 16.39 0.28
C ARG A 294 -5.60 16.66 1.63
N VAL A 295 -6.42 16.63 2.67
CA VAL A 295 -6.02 16.88 4.06
C VAL A 295 -6.34 15.62 4.84
N ALA A 296 -5.30 14.99 5.39
CA ALA A 296 -5.44 13.79 6.20
C ALA A 296 -6.02 14.14 7.59
N GLY A 297 -6.71 13.18 8.21
CA GLY A 297 -7.41 13.40 9.48
C GLY A 297 -6.48 13.75 10.64
N ASP A 298 -5.24 13.24 10.62
CA ASP A 298 -4.18 13.56 11.58
C ASP A 298 -3.77 15.03 11.52
N GLU A 299 -3.76 15.64 10.34
CA GLU A 299 -3.47 17.08 10.17
C GLU A 299 -4.57 17.97 10.75
N LEU A 300 -5.79 17.45 10.84
CA LEU A 300 -6.97 18.14 11.38
C LEU A 300 -7.07 18.06 12.90
N ALA A 301 -6.23 17.25 13.56
CA ALA A 301 -6.12 17.26 15.02
C ALA A 301 -5.73 18.64 15.58
N ASN A 302 -5.04 19.47 14.76
CA ASN A 302 -4.72 20.86 15.11
C ASN A 302 -5.00 21.82 13.94
N PRO A 303 -6.22 22.37 13.84
CA PRO A 303 -6.61 23.23 12.71
C PRO A 303 -5.77 24.51 12.63
N ALA A 304 -5.31 25.04 13.77
CA ALA A 304 -4.46 26.24 13.80
C ALA A 304 -3.04 25.97 13.26
N TYR A 305 -2.54 24.73 13.39
CA TYR A 305 -1.29 24.32 12.75
C TYR A 305 -1.47 24.20 11.24
N LEU A 306 -2.53 23.52 10.79
CA LEU A 306 -2.88 23.41 9.38
C LEU A 306 -3.01 24.79 8.72
N ALA A 307 -3.73 25.72 9.36
CA ALA A 307 -3.92 27.08 8.85
C ALA A 307 -2.59 27.85 8.69
N ARG A 308 -1.63 27.67 9.61
CA ARG A 308 -0.30 28.27 9.50
C ARG A 308 0.51 27.66 8.36
N ARG A 309 0.40 26.35 8.15
CA ARG A 309 1.05 25.66 7.02
C ARG A 309 0.49 26.13 5.68
N LEU A 310 -0.84 26.16 5.54
CA LEU A 310 -1.52 26.63 4.33
C LEU A 310 -1.15 28.07 3.98
N ARG A 311 -1.09 28.97 4.97
CA ARG A 311 -0.62 30.36 4.77
C ARG A 311 0.79 30.45 4.21
N ARG A 312 1.72 29.65 4.76
CA ARG A 312 3.09 29.63 4.24
C ARG A 312 3.09 29.24 2.77
N GLU A 313 2.42 28.16 2.40
CA GLU A 313 2.40 27.71 1.01
C GLU A 313 1.69 28.67 0.05
N ALA A 314 0.65 29.35 0.52
CA ALA A 314 -0.05 30.37 -0.27
C ALA A 314 0.86 31.57 -0.62
N ILE A 315 1.78 31.95 0.27
CA ILE A 315 2.74 33.05 0.04
C ILE A 315 3.76 32.65 -1.03
N TRP A 316 4.23 31.40 -1.03
CA TRP A 316 5.21 30.92 -2.00
C TRP A 316 4.68 30.93 -3.43
N ARG A 317 3.39 30.62 -3.65
CA ARG A 317 2.78 30.63 -4.98
C ARG A 317 2.46 32.02 -5.54
N GLN A 318 2.47 33.07 -4.73
CA GLN A 318 2.28 34.46 -5.18
C GLN A 318 3.60 35.14 -5.56
N SER A 319 4.74 34.52 -5.24
CA SER A 319 6.08 35.08 -5.43
C SER A 319 6.80 34.55 -6.69
N SER A 320 6.19 33.58 -7.39
CA SER A 320 6.66 32.98 -8.64
C SER A 320 5.74 33.37 -9.79
#